data_AF-A0AAU7TAG7-F1
#
_entry.id   AF-A0AAU7TAG7-F1
#
_cell.length_a   1.000
_cell.length_b   1.000
_cell.length_c   1.000
_cell.angle_alpha   90.00
_cell.angle_beta   90.00
_cell.angle_gamma   90.00
#
_symmetry.space_group_name_H-M   'P 1'
#
loop_
_entity.id
_entity.type
_entity.pdbx_description
1 polymer ?
#
loop_
_entity_poly.entity_id
_entity_poly.type
_entity_poly.pdbx_seq_one_letter_code
_entity_poly.pdbx_strand_id
1 'polypeptide(L)'
;MTKWAKYSGMIAAGVLSAGVLTGGLATAQPTGGASTSGATCSIKVGSVTAGGDHRLQTFAIDGSKVVDKIVAKDIYPDGQVRLSATMRFGDTDTGDEAHTGPVIMGPALYDTSYLTPAGGGAVSQKQVTRVGGGWDVYRSLDRSTVVTATTQRDTEYSLHNDGTLYRRNVSYQNGVPSRQVTGWQSGYSGVKAMTLISQTSTYDTFLMTLTSGKLYTAHLPLAGGQVIPGVVKEVRSSTWQGFESLVAAPCGTGTLLLGIDKDSGSGYLYHVGHANGTATTIQSLGKAAGTFTDPAYFLWKNFAGQDLAGE
;
A
#
# COMPACT_ATOMS: atom_id res chain seq x y z
N MET A 1 30.82 -3.52 0.62
CA MET A 1 30.44 -3.39 2.05
C MET A 1 29.78 -2.04 2.22
N THR A 2 28.46 -2.00 2.21
CA THR A 2 27.67 -0.77 2.20
C THR A 2 26.76 -0.82 3.42
N LYS A 3 26.92 0.16 4.31
CA LYS A 3 26.27 0.22 5.63
C LYS A 3 24.75 0.41 5.47
N TRP A 4 24.01 -0.69 5.54
CA TRP A 4 22.57 -0.71 5.84
C TRP A 4 22.37 -1.53 7.11
N ALA A 5 23.04 -1.12 8.18
CA ALA A 5 22.84 -1.69 9.50
C ALA A 5 22.63 -0.54 10.47
N LYS A 6 21.39 -0.41 10.94
CA LYS A 6 20.94 0.11 12.25
C LYS A 6 19.53 0.71 12.13
N TYR A 7 18.53 -0.15 11.98
CA TYR A 7 17.17 0.15 12.45
C TYR A 7 16.68 -1.10 13.19
N SER A 8 17.25 -1.30 14.38
CA SER A 8 16.79 -2.29 15.35
C SER A 8 16.99 -1.66 16.72
N GLY A 9 16.01 -0.86 17.15
CA GLY A 9 15.94 -0.37 18.51
C GLY A 9 15.59 -1.53 19.43
N MET A 10 16.56 -2.00 20.21
CA MET A 10 16.32 -2.85 21.36
C MET A 10 15.64 -2.01 22.45
N ILE A 11 14.43 -2.39 22.85
CA ILE A 11 13.83 -1.90 24.09
C ILE A 11 14.35 -2.82 25.21
N ALA A 12 15.30 -2.32 26.00
CA ALA A 12 15.64 -2.88 27.30
C ALA A 12 14.76 -2.21 28.35
N ALA A 13 13.93 -2.99 29.04
CA ALA A 13 13.21 -2.55 30.24
C ALA A 13 13.37 -3.62 31.32
N GLY A 14 13.82 -3.21 32.50
CA GLY A 14 13.94 -4.11 33.65
C GLY A 14 14.72 -3.50 34.81
N VAL A 15 14.23 -2.39 35.37
CA VAL A 15 14.61 -1.99 36.74
C VAL A 15 13.65 -2.71 37.69
N LEU A 16 14.15 -3.69 38.43
CA LEU A 16 13.47 -4.25 39.60
C LEU A 16 13.50 -3.21 40.72
N SER A 17 12.33 -2.87 41.25
CA SER A 17 12.19 -2.18 42.54
C SER A 17 11.30 -3.02 43.43
N ALA A 18 11.85 -3.45 44.56
CA ALA A 18 11.18 -4.25 45.58
C ALA A 18 10.19 -3.40 46.38
N GLY A 19 9.16 -4.07 46.92
CA GLY A 19 7.90 -3.47 47.33
C GLY A 19 7.83 -2.86 48.74
N VAL A 20 6.64 -2.33 49.04
CA VAL A 20 6.09 -2.20 50.39
C VAL A 20 4.58 -2.49 50.29
N LEU A 21 4.13 -3.52 51.03
CA LEU A 21 2.73 -3.93 51.18
C LEU A 21 2.05 -3.03 52.21
N THR A 22 0.95 -2.37 51.83
CA THR A 22 -0.06 -1.88 52.77
C THR A 22 -1.45 -2.23 52.22
N GLY A 23 -2.24 -2.90 53.04
CA GLY A 23 -3.57 -3.39 52.70
C GLY A 23 -4.60 -2.28 52.71
N GLY A 24 -5.43 -2.25 51.67
CA GLY A 24 -6.64 -1.45 51.58
C GLY A 24 -7.64 -2.15 50.67
N LEU A 25 -8.87 -2.32 51.14
CA LEU A 25 -9.99 -2.88 50.40
C LEU A 25 -10.31 -1.95 49.22
N ALA A 26 -9.88 -2.33 48.01
CA ALA A 26 -10.18 -1.61 46.77
C ALA A 26 -11.26 -2.35 45.98
N THR A 27 -12.33 -1.62 45.68
CA THR A 27 -13.41 -1.97 44.75
C THR A 27 -12.83 -2.43 43.40
N ALA A 28 -13.34 -3.53 42.87
CA ALA A 28 -12.96 -4.09 41.58
C ALA A 28 -13.15 -3.04 40.46
N GLN A 29 -12.04 -2.47 40.00
CA GLN A 29 -11.97 -1.68 38.79
C GLN A 29 -12.04 -2.66 37.60
N PRO A 30 -12.87 -2.41 36.57
CA PRO A 30 -12.83 -3.24 35.37
C PRO A 30 -11.41 -3.17 34.84
N THR A 31 -10.75 -4.33 34.76
CA THR A 31 -9.50 -4.50 34.05
C THR A 31 -9.76 -4.07 32.62
N GLY A 32 -9.36 -2.83 32.30
CA GLY A 32 -9.27 -2.36 30.95
C GLY A 32 -8.43 -3.39 30.20
N GLY A 33 -9.08 -4.11 29.28
CA GLY A 33 -8.38 -4.98 28.36
C GLY A 33 -7.25 -4.17 27.74
N ALA A 34 -6.07 -4.77 27.69
CA ALA A 34 -4.95 -4.22 26.96
C ALA A 34 -5.48 -3.70 25.62
N SER A 35 -5.38 -2.39 25.43
CA SER A 35 -5.66 -1.73 24.17
C SER A 35 -4.70 -2.33 23.15
N THR A 36 -5.20 -3.30 22.37
CA THR A 36 -4.72 -3.50 21.02
C THR A 36 -4.71 -2.12 20.39
N SER A 37 -3.57 -1.70 19.85
CA SER A 37 -3.44 -0.46 19.09
C SER A 37 -4.44 -0.51 17.94
N GLY A 38 -5.67 -0.07 18.19
CA GLY A 38 -6.72 0.01 17.21
C GLY A 38 -6.32 1.10 16.24
N ALA A 39 -5.81 0.71 15.08
CA ALA A 39 -5.59 1.64 13.99
C ALA A 39 -6.86 2.47 13.83
N THR A 40 -6.78 3.78 14.02
CA THR A 40 -7.87 4.66 13.62
C THR A 40 -8.04 4.47 12.13
N CYS A 41 -9.11 3.78 11.72
CA CYS A 41 -9.34 3.42 10.33
C CYS A 41 -9.39 4.67 9.47
N SER A 42 -8.30 4.92 8.77
CA SER A 42 -8.14 6.04 7.86
C SER A 42 -7.24 5.59 6.73
N ILE A 43 -7.42 6.19 5.57
CA ILE A 43 -6.66 5.85 4.37
C ILE A 43 -5.90 7.07 3.92
N LYS A 44 -4.57 6.95 3.86
CA LYS A 44 -3.67 7.97 3.32
C LYS A 44 -3.47 7.70 1.83
N VAL A 45 -4.32 8.30 1.01
CA VAL A 45 -4.31 8.19 -0.44
C VAL A 45 -3.28 9.15 -0.99
N GLY A 46 -2.32 8.62 -1.73
CA GLY A 46 -1.40 9.39 -2.52
C GLY A 46 -1.84 9.48 -3.95
N SER A 47 -1.48 10.57 -4.60
CA SER A 47 -1.59 10.70 -6.04
C SER A 47 -0.38 11.41 -6.62
N VAL A 48 -0.12 11.12 -7.90
CA VAL A 48 0.74 11.97 -8.72
C VAL A 48 -0.15 12.88 -9.55
N THR A 49 -0.05 14.19 -9.36
CA THR A 49 -0.86 15.17 -10.10
C THR A 49 -0.43 15.23 -11.57
N ALA A 50 -1.23 15.88 -12.41
CA ALA A 50 -0.86 16.11 -13.82
C ALA A 50 0.46 16.92 -13.96
N GLY A 51 0.77 17.80 -13.00
CA GLY A 51 2.03 18.54 -12.90
C GLY A 51 3.18 17.76 -12.23
N GLY A 52 3.00 16.47 -11.97
CA GLY A 52 4.06 15.65 -11.38
C GLY A 52 4.33 15.88 -9.89
N ASP A 53 3.40 16.49 -9.17
CA ASP A 53 3.47 16.64 -7.71
C ASP A 53 3.07 15.34 -7.02
N HIS A 54 3.61 15.11 -5.83
CA HIS A 54 3.06 14.16 -4.88
C HIS A 54 2.06 14.83 -3.95
N ARG A 55 0.82 14.37 -3.99
CA ARG A 55 -0.26 14.80 -3.10
C ARG A 55 -0.53 13.73 -2.03
N LEU A 56 -0.94 14.18 -0.85
CA LEU A 56 -1.48 13.35 0.20
C LEU A 56 -2.90 13.81 0.52
N GLN A 57 -3.84 12.88 0.46
CA GLN A 57 -5.18 13.03 0.97
C GLN A 57 -5.44 11.95 2.02
N THR A 58 -5.94 12.34 3.19
CA THR A 58 -6.35 11.38 4.22
C THR A 58 -7.85 11.42 4.37
N PHE A 59 -8.48 10.25 4.31
CA PHE A 59 -9.91 10.11 4.52
C PHE A 59 -10.19 9.31 5.80
N ALA A 60 -11.14 9.80 6.60
CA ALA A 60 -11.70 9.05 7.71
C ALA A 60 -12.79 8.08 7.22
N ILE A 61 -13.25 7.18 8.11
CA ILE A 61 -14.28 6.19 7.78
C ILE A 61 -15.63 6.78 7.34
N ASP A 62 -15.92 8.03 7.67
CA ASP A 62 -17.15 8.71 7.28
C ASP A 62 -17.07 9.37 5.89
N GLY A 63 -15.95 9.18 5.16
CA GLY A 63 -15.71 9.80 3.86
C GLY A 63 -15.21 11.24 3.93
N SER A 64 -15.11 11.83 5.14
CA SER A 64 -14.55 13.16 5.30
C SER A 64 -13.07 13.18 4.96
N LYS A 65 -12.65 14.24 4.26
CA LYS A 65 -11.25 14.49 3.95
C LYS A 65 -10.64 15.31 5.07
N VAL A 66 -9.77 14.69 5.87
CA VAL A 66 -9.15 15.29 7.05
C VAL A 66 -7.78 15.90 6.77
N VAL A 67 -7.12 15.46 5.70
CA VAL A 67 -5.87 16.04 5.20
C VAL A 67 -5.95 16.16 3.69
N ASP A 68 -5.46 17.28 3.16
CA ASP A 68 -5.25 17.49 1.73
C ASP A 68 -4.07 18.44 1.53
N LYS A 69 -2.96 17.95 0.99
CA LYS A 69 -1.77 18.77 0.75
C LYS A 69 -0.89 18.22 -0.35
N ILE A 70 -0.10 19.12 -0.95
CA ILE A 70 1.05 18.75 -1.75
C ILE A 70 2.21 18.46 -0.80
N VAL A 71 2.68 17.21 -0.80
CA VAL A 71 3.82 16.74 0.01
C VAL A 71 5.12 17.21 -0.64
N ALA A 72 5.21 17.06 -1.95
CA ALA A 72 6.39 17.39 -2.72
C ALA A 72 5.99 17.89 -4.11
N LYS A 73 6.54 19.03 -4.51
CA LYS A 73 6.27 19.64 -5.82
C LYS A 73 7.24 19.17 -6.89
N ASP A 74 6.76 19.08 -8.13
CA ASP A 74 7.57 18.85 -9.33
C ASP A 74 8.54 17.65 -9.18
N ILE A 75 8.05 16.56 -8.57
CA ILE A 75 8.83 15.34 -8.39
C ILE A 75 9.04 14.64 -9.73
N TYR A 76 8.06 14.70 -10.61
CA TYR A 76 8.12 14.12 -11.94
C TYR A 76 7.85 15.16 -13.03
N PRO A 77 8.30 14.94 -14.27
CA PRO A 77 7.88 15.78 -15.38
C PRO A 77 6.37 15.63 -15.63
N ASP A 78 5.74 16.74 -15.98
CA ASP A 78 4.31 16.84 -16.24
C ASP A 78 3.81 15.76 -17.23
N GLY A 79 2.68 15.14 -16.88
CA GLY A 79 1.99 14.17 -17.72
C GLY A 79 2.72 12.85 -18.01
N GLN A 80 3.91 12.62 -17.43
CA GLN A 80 4.69 11.41 -17.72
C GLN A 80 4.29 10.20 -16.87
N VAL A 81 3.81 10.42 -15.64
CA VAL A 81 3.48 9.32 -14.72
C VAL A 81 2.20 8.62 -15.14
N ARG A 82 2.28 7.30 -15.27
CA ARG A 82 1.15 6.43 -15.61
C ARG A 82 0.69 5.57 -14.45
N LEU A 83 1.63 5.03 -13.69
CA LEU A 83 1.37 4.12 -12.57
C LEU A 83 2.35 4.41 -11.45
N SER A 84 1.92 4.22 -10.21
CA SER A 84 2.77 4.22 -9.04
C SER A 84 2.26 3.15 -8.07
N ALA A 85 3.18 2.47 -7.39
CA ALA A 85 2.80 1.57 -6.31
C ALA A 85 2.74 2.33 -4.99
N THR A 86 2.42 1.62 -3.91
CA THR A 86 2.58 2.09 -2.54
C THR A 86 3.89 2.86 -2.35
N MET A 87 3.77 4.11 -1.89
CA MET A 87 4.89 4.97 -1.54
C MET A 87 5.07 4.90 -0.02
N ARG A 88 6.26 4.48 0.40
CA ARG A 88 6.59 4.40 1.83
C ARG A 88 7.16 5.72 2.31
N PHE A 89 6.85 6.06 3.56
CA PHE A 89 7.35 7.30 4.16
C PHE A 89 7.66 7.16 5.65
N GLY A 90 8.44 8.06 6.23
CA GLY A 90 8.61 8.17 7.67
C GLY A 90 9.82 9.00 8.07
N ASP A 91 9.90 9.27 9.36
CA ASP A 91 10.89 10.21 9.91
C ASP A 91 12.33 9.68 9.74
N THR A 92 13.25 10.61 9.48
CA THR A 92 14.69 10.40 9.51
C THR A 92 15.24 10.82 10.88
N ASP A 93 16.45 10.36 11.20
CA ASP A 93 17.18 10.81 12.41
C ASP A 93 17.45 12.33 12.43
N THR A 94 17.34 13.00 11.28
CA THR A 94 17.55 14.46 11.12
C THR A 94 16.27 15.28 11.24
N GLY A 95 15.11 14.64 11.48
CA GLY A 95 13.82 15.31 11.60
C GLY A 95 13.13 15.64 10.27
N ASP A 96 13.66 15.13 9.15
CA ASP A 96 13.00 15.14 7.85
C ASP A 96 12.10 13.91 7.70
N GLU A 97 11.28 13.88 6.66
CA GLU A 97 10.45 12.74 6.29
C GLU A 97 10.98 12.15 4.97
N ALA A 98 11.46 10.91 5.03
CA ALA A 98 11.93 10.18 3.86
C ALA A 98 10.76 9.55 3.12
N HIS A 99 10.84 9.53 1.78
CA HIS A 99 9.81 8.99 0.90
C HIS A 99 10.47 8.05 -0.12
N THR A 100 9.88 6.89 -0.39
CA THR A 100 10.39 5.96 -1.40
C THR A 100 9.33 5.05 -2.01
N GLY A 101 9.43 4.78 -3.31
CA GLY A 101 8.52 3.89 -4.01
C GLY A 101 8.77 3.89 -5.52
N PRO A 102 8.20 2.91 -6.23
CA PRO A 102 8.35 2.79 -7.67
C PRO A 102 7.29 3.61 -8.42
N VAL A 103 7.69 4.09 -9.61
CA VAL A 103 6.83 4.82 -10.53
C VAL A 103 7.13 4.39 -11.96
N ILE A 104 6.09 4.26 -12.78
CA ILE A 104 6.23 4.08 -14.23
C ILE A 104 5.97 5.43 -14.90
N MET A 105 7.01 5.91 -15.60
CA MET A 105 6.97 7.11 -16.42
C MET A 105 7.21 6.72 -17.87
N GLY A 106 6.24 7.02 -18.74
CA GLY A 106 6.28 6.57 -20.13
C GLY A 106 6.52 5.04 -20.22
N PRO A 107 7.58 4.58 -20.92
CA PRO A 107 7.88 3.16 -21.10
C PRO A 107 8.85 2.57 -20.05
N ALA A 108 9.19 3.30 -19.00
CA ALA A 108 10.23 2.90 -18.06
C ALA A 108 9.77 2.91 -16.60
N LEU A 109 10.30 1.97 -15.82
CA LEU A 109 10.17 1.92 -14.38
C LEU A 109 11.33 2.70 -13.74
N TYR A 110 11.00 3.43 -12.68
CA TYR A 110 11.93 4.17 -11.85
C TYR A 110 11.69 3.87 -10.38
N ASP A 111 12.76 3.81 -9.60
CA ASP A 111 12.68 3.92 -8.15
C ASP A 111 12.87 5.39 -7.76
N THR A 112 11.94 5.90 -6.96
CA THR A 112 12.01 7.28 -6.44
C THR A 112 12.39 7.26 -4.97
N SER A 113 13.23 8.21 -4.57
CA SER A 113 13.40 8.58 -3.17
C SER A 113 13.64 10.08 -3.02
N TYR A 114 13.13 10.68 -1.95
CA TYR A 114 13.41 12.07 -1.62
C TYR A 114 13.11 12.35 -0.14
N LEU A 115 13.56 13.51 0.35
CA LEU A 115 13.24 14.02 1.68
C LEU A 115 12.36 15.27 1.57
N THR A 116 11.51 15.46 2.56
CA THR A 116 10.82 16.74 2.82
C THR A 116 10.90 17.07 4.31
N PRO A 117 10.67 18.32 4.72
CA PRO A 117 10.33 18.61 6.11
C PRO A 117 9.14 17.75 6.57
N ALA A 118 9.03 17.52 7.87
CA ALA A 118 7.90 16.81 8.46
C ALA A 118 6.57 17.46 8.01
N GLY A 119 5.73 16.68 7.35
CA GLY A 119 4.47 17.18 6.82
C GLY A 119 4.55 17.84 5.43
N GLY A 120 5.66 17.72 4.72
CA GLY A 120 5.83 18.16 3.34
C GLY A 120 6.50 19.53 3.20
N GLY A 121 6.88 19.88 1.98
CA GLY A 121 7.53 21.15 1.67
C GLY A 121 8.58 21.06 0.57
N ALA A 122 9.63 21.88 0.69
CA ALA A 122 10.73 21.88 -0.27
C ALA A 122 11.44 20.53 -0.27
N VAL A 123 11.59 19.96 -1.46
CA VAL A 123 12.20 18.64 -1.65
C VAL A 123 13.71 18.76 -1.58
N SER A 124 14.34 17.82 -0.87
CA SER A 124 15.79 17.64 -0.89
C SER A 124 16.16 16.19 -1.15
N GLN A 125 17.43 15.95 -1.51
CA GLN A 125 17.98 14.62 -1.79
C GLN A 125 17.14 13.78 -2.77
N LYS A 126 16.49 14.44 -3.74
CA LYS A 126 15.68 13.79 -4.77
C LYS A 126 16.55 12.86 -5.61
N GLN A 127 16.12 11.62 -5.75
CA GLN A 127 16.68 10.60 -6.63
C GLN A 127 15.53 9.93 -7.37
N VAL A 128 15.65 9.89 -8.70
CA VAL A 128 14.70 9.19 -9.58
C VAL A 128 15.53 8.28 -10.47
N THR A 129 15.76 7.06 -9.97
CA THR A 129 16.72 6.13 -10.55
C THR A 129 16.01 5.21 -11.52
N ARG A 130 16.43 5.23 -12.79
CA ARG A 130 15.87 4.35 -13.81
C ARG A 130 16.20 2.90 -13.52
N VAL A 131 15.18 2.05 -13.48
CA VAL A 131 15.31 0.60 -13.31
C VAL A 131 15.45 -0.09 -14.65
N GLY A 132 14.62 0.27 -15.64
CA GLY A 132 14.63 -0.35 -16.96
C GLY A 132 13.49 0.10 -17.86
N GLY A 133 13.54 -0.28 -19.14
CA GLY A 133 12.47 -0.05 -20.12
C GLY A 133 11.52 -1.25 -20.27
N GLY A 134 10.52 -1.12 -21.15
CA GLY A 134 9.54 -2.17 -21.44
C GLY A 134 8.39 -2.24 -20.44
N TRP A 135 8.07 -1.12 -19.78
CA TRP A 135 7.04 -1.03 -18.76
C TRP A 135 5.72 -0.39 -19.25
N ASP A 136 5.68 0.06 -20.50
CA ASP A 136 4.48 0.62 -21.16
C ASP A 136 3.34 -0.39 -21.33
N VAL A 137 3.68 -1.69 -21.30
CA VAL A 137 2.78 -2.84 -21.45
C VAL A 137 2.10 -3.30 -20.16
N TYR A 138 2.33 -2.59 -19.04
CA TYR A 138 1.64 -2.87 -17.78
C TYR A 138 0.55 -1.84 -17.50
N ARG A 139 -0.56 -2.29 -16.91
CA ARG A 139 -1.71 -1.45 -16.53
C ARG A 139 -1.93 -1.35 -15.02
N SER A 140 -1.18 -2.09 -14.24
CA SER A 140 -1.21 -2.00 -12.77
C SER A 140 0.17 -2.32 -12.20
N LEU A 141 0.48 -1.68 -11.08
CA LEU A 141 1.72 -1.83 -10.33
C LEU A 141 1.40 -1.74 -8.85
N ASP A 142 1.88 -2.69 -8.06
CA ASP A 142 1.81 -2.61 -6.60
C ASP A 142 3.07 -3.22 -5.96
N ARG A 143 3.36 -2.87 -4.71
CA ARG A 143 4.55 -3.33 -3.99
C ARG A 143 4.15 -3.86 -2.61
N SER A 144 4.47 -5.14 -2.40
CA SER A 144 4.44 -5.78 -1.09
C SER A 144 5.77 -5.59 -0.38
N THR A 145 5.71 -5.05 0.84
CA THR A 145 6.88 -4.96 1.71
C THR A 145 6.54 -5.53 3.07
N VAL A 146 7.29 -6.55 3.48
CA VAL A 146 7.16 -7.21 4.79
C VAL A 146 8.50 -7.08 5.50
N VAL A 147 8.47 -6.48 6.70
CA VAL A 147 9.66 -6.33 7.55
C VAL A 147 9.31 -6.84 8.95
N THR A 148 9.99 -7.91 9.36
CA THR A 148 9.89 -8.52 10.69
C THR A 148 11.30 -8.66 11.27
N ALA A 149 11.41 -9.13 12.52
CA ALA A 149 12.71 -9.40 13.14
C ALA A 149 13.59 -10.39 12.35
N THR A 150 13.00 -11.27 11.54
CA THR A 150 13.71 -12.35 10.83
C THR A 150 13.56 -12.31 9.32
N THR A 151 12.69 -11.46 8.79
CA THR A 151 12.35 -11.41 7.36
C THR A 151 12.29 -9.97 6.87
N GLN A 152 13.01 -9.66 5.80
CA GLN A 152 12.81 -8.46 5.00
C GLN A 152 12.52 -8.89 3.56
N ARG A 153 11.34 -8.53 3.06
CA ARG A 153 10.92 -8.81 1.69
C ARG A 153 10.39 -7.56 1.03
N ASP A 154 10.85 -7.34 -0.19
CA ASP A 154 10.23 -6.42 -1.14
C ASP A 154 9.88 -7.18 -2.42
N THR A 155 8.59 -7.16 -2.76
CA THR A 155 8.04 -7.86 -3.92
C THR A 155 7.18 -6.89 -4.71
N GLU A 156 7.49 -6.76 -5.99
CA GLU A 156 6.74 -5.92 -6.93
C GLU A 156 5.84 -6.79 -7.79
N TYR A 157 4.58 -6.39 -7.91
CA TYR A 157 3.58 -7.03 -8.74
C TYR A 157 3.18 -6.09 -9.86
N SER A 158 3.08 -6.61 -11.07
CA SER A 158 2.65 -5.82 -12.22
C SER A 158 1.75 -6.65 -13.13
N LEU A 159 0.61 -6.09 -13.50
CA LEU A 159 -0.33 -6.74 -14.39
C LEU A 159 -0.09 -6.28 -15.82
N HIS A 160 0.36 -7.22 -16.65
CA HIS A 160 0.62 -6.99 -18.07
C HIS A 160 -0.69 -6.96 -18.87
N ASN A 161 -0.72 -6.21 -19.97
CA ASN A 161 -1.90 -5.97 -20.82
C ASN A 161 -2.56 -7.24 -21.38
N ASP A 162 -1.79 -8.32 -21.53
CA ASP A 162 -2.31 -9.65 -21.95
C ASP A 162 -3.06 -10.41 -20.83
N GLY A 163 -3.03 -9.92 -19.59
CA GLY A 163 -3.61 -10.61 -18.43
C GLY A 163 -2.64 -11.51 -17.67
N THR A 164 -1.34 -11.38 -17.90
CA THR A 164 -0.31 -12.05 -17.09
C THR A 164 0.09 -11.15 -15.91
N LEU A 165 -0.10 -11.64 -14.69
CA LEU A 165 0.41 -11.03 -13.48
C LEU A 165 1.84 -11.51 -13.24
N TYR A 166 2.78 -10.58 -13.14
CA TYR A 166 4.18 -10.89 -12.82
C TYR A 166 4.50 -10.52 -11.38
N ARG A 167 5.29 -11.38 -10.73
CA ARG A 167 5.92 -11.15 -9.43
C ARG A 167 7.42 -10.98 -9.62
N ARG A 168 7.98 -9.93 -9.04
CA ARG A 168 9.41 -9.66 -9.08
C ARG A 168 9.97 -9.41 -7.68
N ASN A 169 11.12 -9.98 -7.40
CA ASN A 169 11.89 -9.56 -6.24
C ASN A 169 12.56 -8.23 -6.54
N VAL A 170 12.43 -7.29 -5.61
CA VAL A 170 13.14 -6.03 -5.64
C VAL A 170 14.46 -6.21 -4.91
N SER A 171 15.57 -5.98 -5.61
CA SER A 171 16.89 -6.03 -5.00
C SER A 171 17.76 -4.89 -5.52
N TYR A 172 18.82 -4.58 -4.77
CA TYR A 172 19.80 -3.56 -5.15
C TYR A 172 21.18 -4.21 -5.13
N GLN A 173 21.89 -4.14 -6.25
CA GLN A 173 23.27 -4.59 -6.34
C GLN A 173 24.16 -3.36 -6.57
N ASN A 174 25.01 -3.03 -5.61
CA ASN A 174 25.87 -1.83 -5.65
C ASN A 174 25.09 -0.52 -5.93
N GLY A 175 23.88 -0.41 -5.38
CA GLY A 175 23.00 0.74 -5.60
C GLY A 175 22.21 0.71 -6.91
N VAL A 176 22.42 -0.28 -7.77
CA VAL A 176 21.66 -0.47 -9.01
C VAL A 176 20.42 -1.31 -8.71
N PRO A 177 19.20 -0.80 -8.97
CA PRO A 177 17.97 -1.55 -8.78
C PRO A 177 17.86 -2.70 -9.78
N SER A 178 17.37 -3.85 -9.33
CA SER A 178 17.06 -5.02 -10.15
C SER A 178 15.63 -5.50 -9.87
N ARG A 179 14.97 -5.97 -10.93
CA ARG A 179 13.62 -6.54 -10.89
C ARG A 179 13.66 -7.94 -11.47
N GLN A 180 14.00 -8.89 -10.62
CA GLN A 180 14.13 -10.31 -10.99
C GLN A 180 12.74 -10.95 -11.00
N VAL A 181 12.29 -11.47 -12.14
CA VAL A 181 11.03 -12.23 -12.22
C VAL A 181 11.16 -13.52 -11.42
N THR A 182 10.29 -13.69 -10.43
CA THR A 182 10.26 -14.85 -9.53
C THR A 182 8.95 -15.60 -9.58
N GLY A 183 7.95 -15.07 -10.28
CA GLY A 183 6.66 -15.72 -10.45
C GLY A 183 5.83 -15.06 -11.55
N TRP A 184 4.95 -15.82 -12.17
CA TRP A 184 3.90 -15.31 -13.03
C TRP A 184 2.65 -16.17 -12.94
N GLN A 185 1.50 -15.58 -13.28
CA GLN A 185 0.22 -16.28 -13.42
C GLN A 185 -0.63 -15.58 -14.48
N SER A 186 -1.16 -16.35 -15.43
CA SER A 186 -2.07 -15.86 -16.48
C SER A 186 -3.54 -15.95 -16.01
N GLY A 187 -4.46 -15.44 -16.84
CA GLY A 187 -5.91 -15.51 -16.58
C GLY A 187 -6.52 -14.22 -16.00
N TYR A 188 -5.75 -13.13 -15.94
CA TYR A 188 -6.20 -11.84 -15.43
C TYR A 188 -6.54 -10.84 -16.55
N SER A 189 -6.85 -11.29 -17.76
CA SER A 189 -7.15 -10.40 -18.90
C SER A 189 -8.38 -9.51 -18.65
N GLY A 190 -9.36 -10.00 -17.89
CA GLY A 190 -10.54 -9.25 -17.50
C GLY A 190 -10.35 -8.25 -16.35
N VAL A 191 -9.19 -8.23 -15.69
CA VAL A 191 -8.95 -7.32 -14.55
C VAL A 191 -8.79 -5.89 -15.01
N LYS A 192 -9.59 -4.99 -14.43
CA LYS A 192 -9.63 -3.56 -14.68
C LYS A 192 -8.76 -2.78 -13.69
N ALA A 193 -8.91 -3.04 -12.39
CA ALA A 193 -8.08 -2.48 -11.33
C ALA A 193 -7.70 -3.55 -10.30
N MET A 194 -6.55 -3.38 -9.64
CA MET A 194 -6.08 -4.26 -8.57
C MET A 194 -5.43 -3.45 -7.45
N THR A 195 -5.57 -3.91 -6.21
CA THR A 195 -4.85 -3.38 -5.05
C THR A 195 -4.53 -4.49 -4.06
N LEU A 196 -3.39 -4.40 -3.40
CA LEU A 196 -2.98 -5.33 -2.36
C LEU A 196 -3.85 -5.16 -1.11
N ILE A 197 -4.33 -6.26 -0.53
CA ILE A 197 -5.15 -6.26 0.69
C ILE A 197 -4.58 -7.14 1.80
N SER A 198 -3.63 -8.04 1.50
CA SER A 198 -2.90 -8.81 2.53
C SER A 198 -1.44 -8.96 2.13
N GLN A 199 -0.54 -8.82 3.10
CA GLN A 199 0.92 -8.90 2.97
C GLN A 199 1.45 -9.78 4.09
N THR A 200 1.91 -10.99 3.77
CA THR A 200 2.47 -11.90 4.78
C THR A 200 3.81 -12.45 4.33
N SER A 201 4.58 -13.09 5.21
CA SER A 201 5.86 -13.70 4.86
C SER A 201 5.77 -14.85 3.84
N THR A 202 4.57 -15.41 3.62
CA THR A 202 4.37 -16.61 2.79
C THR A 202 3.41 -16.42 1.61
N TYR A 203 2.60 -15.36 1.60
CA TYR A 203 1.69 -15.03 0.52
C TYR A 203 1.37 -13.54 0.48
N ASP A 204 0.83 -13.10 -0.65
CA ASP A 204 0.22 -11.79 -0.83
C ASP A 204 -1.18 -11.97 -1.43
N THR A 205 -2.12 -11.08 -1.08
CA THR A 205 -3.50 -11.17 -1.58
C THR A 205 -3.94 -9.86 -2.20
N PHE A 206 -4.48 -9.93 -3.41
CA PHE A 206 -5.03 -8.79 -4.13
C PHE A 206 -6.54 -8.82 -4.13
N LEU A 207 -7.15 -7.64 -4.10
CA LEU A 207 -8.54 -7.39 -4.48
C LEU A 207 -8.55 -6.82 -5.90
N MET A 208 -9.45 -7.32 -6.75
CA MET A 208 -9.46 -6.99 -8.18
C MET A 208 -10.87 -6.73 -8.69
N THR A 209 -11.07 -5.61 -9.39
CA THR A 209 -12.28 -5.38 -10.19
C THR A 209 -12.10 -5.95 -11.59
N LEU A 210 -13.17 -6.50 -12.16
CA LEU A 210 -13.20 -6.97 -13.54
C LEU A 210 -14.01 -6.02 -14.41
N THR A 211 -13.72 -6.01 -15.71
CA THR A 211 -14.50 -5.26 -16.72
C THR A 211 -15.96 -5.70 -16.79
N SER A 212 -16.26 -6.94 -16.38
CA SER A 212 -17.61 -7.49 -16.24
C SER A 212 -18.36 -6.98 -15.00
N GLY A 213 -17.71 -6.22 -14.12
CA GLY A 213 -18.29 -5.67 -12.89
C GLY A 213 -18.18 -6.54 -11.66
N LYS A 214 -17.52 -7.69 -11.77
CA LYS A 214 -17.24 -8.56 -10.63
C LYS A 214 -16.09 -8.05 -9.77
N LEU A 215 -16.06 -8.51 -8.52
CA LEU A 215 -14.97 -8.32 -7.57
C LEU A 215 -14.42 -9.69 -7.17
N TYR A 216 -13.10 -9.86 -7.23
CA TYR A 216 -12.41 -11.09 -6.85
C TYR A 216 -11.26 -10.82 -5.90
N THR A 217 -10.87 -11.84 -5.12
CA THR A 217 -9.54 -11.90 -4.53
C THR A 217 -8.63 -12.84 -5.31
N ALA A 218 -7.33 -12.54 -5.29
CA ALA A 218 -6.29 -13.43 -5.78
C ALA A 218 -5.26 -13.65 -4.66
N HIS A 219 -5.28 -14.83 -4.06
CA HIS A 219 -4.31 -15.28 -3.06
C HIS A 219 -3.10 -15.87 -3.78
N LEU A 220 -1.92 -15.30 -3.56
CA LEU A 220 -0.70 -15.60 -4.31
C LEU A 220 0.38 -16.13 -3.35
N PRO A 221 0.54 -17.46 -3.23
CA PRO A 221 1.62 -18.04 -2.44
C PRO A 221 2.99 -17.62 -2.98
N LEU A 222 3.93 -17.32 -2.08
CA LEU A 222 5.31 -16.99 -2.44
C LEU A 222 6.13 -18.23 -2.79
N ALA A 223 5.78 -19.38 -2.21
CA ALA A 223 6.29 -20.68 -2.62
C ALA A 223 5.64 -21.15 -3.93
N GLY A 224 6.27 -22.10 -4.63
CA GLY A 224 5.71 -22.72 -5.84
C GLY A 224 6.50 -22.49 -7.13
N GLY A 225 7.67 -21.84 -7.06
CA GLY A 225 8.52 -21.62 -8.23
C GLY A 225 8.02 -20.49 -9.13
N GLN A 226 8.29 -20.60 -10.44
CA GLN A 226 8.00 -19.53 -11.41
C GLN A 226 6.53 -19.42 -11.81
N VAL A 227 5.75 -20.51 -11.71
CA VAL A 227 4.30 -20.44 -11.92
C VAL A 227 3.66 -20.30 -10.55
N ILE A 228 2.94 -19.20 -10.33
CA ILE A 228 2.30 -18.95 -9.03
C ILE A 228 1.05 -19.82 -8.95
N PRO A 229 0.95 -20.75 -7.97
CA PRO A 229 -0.24 -21.58 -7.77
C PRO A 229 -1.33 -20.77 -7.04
N GLY A 230 -1.69 -19.61 -7.59
CA GLY A 230 -2.61 -18.67 -6.96
C GLY A 230 -4.06 -19.15 -6.98
N VAL A 231 -4.80 -18.84 -5.93
CA VAL A 231 -6.23 -19.16 -5.80
C VAL A 231 -7.04 -17.88 -5.96
N VAL A 232 -8.00 -17.90 -6.88
CA VAL A 232 -8.89 -16.78 -7.16
C VAL A 232 -10.29 -17.09 -6.64
N LYS A 233 -10.89 -16.17 -5.87
CA LYS A 233 -12.25 -16.35 -5.29
C LYS A 233 -13.14 -15.17 -5.63
N GLU A 234 -14.38 -15.46 -6.05
CA GLU A 234 -15.38 -14.40 -6.28
C GLU A 234 -15.83 -13.82 -4.94
N VAL A 235 -15.83 -12.49 -4.85
CA VAL A 235 -16.28 -11.73 -3.68
C VAL A 235 -17.66 -11.10 -3.94
N ARG A 236 -17.85 -10.51 -5.12
CA ARG A 236 -19.13 -9.97 -5.60
C ARG A 236 -19.30 -10.26 -7.09
N SER A 237 -20.53 -10.55 -7.48
CA SER A 237 -20.88 -10.92 -8.86
C SER A 237 -21.15 -9.72 -9.78
N SER A 238 -21.29 -8.50 -9.24
CA SER A 238 -21.61 -7.29 -10.03
C SER A 238 -21.35 -6.01 -9.20
N THR A 239 -21.55 -4.84 -9.84
CA THR A 239 -21.49 -3.46 -9.31
C THR A 239 -20.12 -2.84 -9.09
N TRP A 240 -19.04 -3.49 -9.52
CA TRP A 240 -17.66 -2.98 -9.35
C TRP A 240 -17.02 -2.49 -10.65
N GLN A 241 -17.75 -2.47 -11.77
CA GLN A 241 -17.20 -2.11 -13.09
C GLN A 241 -16.77 -0.66 -13.19
N GLY A 242 -17.32 0.23 -12.35
CA GLY A 242 -17.06 1.67 -12.41
C GLY A 242 -15.74 2.11 -11.76
N PHE A 243 -14.94 1.19 -11.20
CA PHE A 243 -13.68 1.55 -10.55
C PHE A 243 -12.46 1.18 -11.40
N GLU A 244 -11.71 2.20 -11.83
CA GLU A 244 -10.44 2.11 -12.57
C GLU A 244 -9.22 2.16 -11.65
N SER A 245 -9.39 2.55 -10.39
CA SER A 245 -8.31 2.52 -9.40
C SER A 245 -8.83 2.13 -8.03
N LEU A 246 -8.03 1.35 -7.31
CA LEU A 246 -8.29 0.91 -5.95
C LEU A 246 -7.10 1.29 -5.07
N VAL A 247 -7.36 1.78 -3.87
CA VAL A 247 -6.34 1.97 -2.83
C VAL A 247 -6.85 1.34 -1.54
N ALA A 248 -6.02 0.52 -0.90
CA ALA A 248 -6.36 -0.21 0.31
C ALA A 248 -5.43 0.17 1.47
N ALA A 249 -5.98 0.29 2.67
CA ALA A 249 -5.25 0.50 3.91
C ALA A 249 -5.73 -0.49 4.99
N PRO A 250 -4.86 -0.87 5.95
CA PRO A 250 -5.27 -1.71 7.07
C PRO A 250 -6.35 -1.00 7.91
N CYS A 251 -7.36 -1.75 8.34
CA CYS A 251 -8.41 -1.27 9.24
C CYS A 251 -8.90 -2.41 10.13
N GLY A 252 -8.37 -2.49 11.35
CA GLY A 252 -8.64 -3.61 12.27
C GLY A 252 -8.22 -4.95 11.67
N THR A 253 -9.15 -5.90 11.60
CA THR A 253 -8.97 -7.21 10.96
C THR A 253 -9.37 -7.23 9.47
N GLY A 254 -9.67 -6.07 8.90
CA GLY A 254 -10.07 -5.91 7.51
C GLY A 254 -9.28 -4.83 6.79
N THR A 255 -9.90 -4.28 5.75
CA THR A 255 -9.32 -3.29 4.84
C THR A 255 -10.28 -2.12 4.67
N LEU A 256 -9.76 -0.90 4.83
CA LEU A 256 -10.43 0.29 4.32
C LEU A 256 -10.03 0.45 2.85
N LEU A 257 -11.02 0.40 1.97
CA LEU A 257 -10.84 0.44 0.52
C LEU A 257 -11.43 1.72 -0.04
N LEU A 258 -10.66 2.44 -0.86
CA LEU A 258 -11.15 3.49 -1.74
C LEU A 258 -11.24 2.95 -3.17
N GLY A 259 -12.45 2.93 -3.73
CA GLY A 259 -12.68 2.72 -5.16
C GLY A 259 -12.84 4.05 -5.88
N ILE A 260 -12.06 4.27 -6.94
CA ILE A 260 -12.05 5.52 -7.71
C ILE A 260 -12.62 5.24 -9.09
N ASP A 261 -13.70 5.94 -9.41
CA ASP A 261 -14.29 6.09 -10.73
C ASP A 261 -13.63 7.29 -11.41
N LYS A 262 -12.74 7.00 -12.37
CA LYS A 262 -11.99 8.00 -13.12
C LYS A 262 -12.85 8.70 -14.18
N ASP A 263 -13.93 8.08 -14.64
CA ASP A 263 -14.83 8.67 -15.64
C ASP A 263 -15.64 9.82 -15.01
N SER A 264 -16.12 9.64 -13.76
CA SER A 264 -16.84 10.68 -13.01
C SER A 264 -15.96 11.49 -12.06
N GLY A 265 -14.70 11.11 -11.87
CA GLY A 265 -13.78 11.70 -10.89
C GLY A 265 -14.24 11.52 -9.45
N SER A 266 -15.05 10.50 -9.15
CA SER A 266 -15.63 10.24 -7.83
C SER A 266 -14.90 9.09 -7.12
N GLY A 267 -14.78 9.19 -5.79
CA GLY A 267 -14.25 8.12 -4.94
C GLY A 267 -15.29 7.63 -3.94
N TYR A 268 -15.29 6.33 -3.63
CA TYR A 268 -16.20 5.70 -2.68
C TYR A 268 -15.44 4.82 -1.69
N LEU A 269 -15.73 4.98 -0.40
CA LEU A 269 -15.11 4.20 0.66
C LEU A 269 -15.93 2.96 0.99
N TYR A 270 -15.20 1.89 1.31
CA TYR A 270 -15.76 0.63 1.76
C TYR A 270 -14.93 0.08 2.91
N HIS A 271 -15.60 -0.45 3.92
CA HIS A 271 -14.97 -1.38 4.84
C HIS A 271 -15.14 -2.80 4.29
N VAL A 272 -14.03 -3.43 3.94
CA VAL A 272 -13.96 -4.81 3.47
C VAL A 272 -13.44 -5.65 4.63
N GLY A 273 -14.27 -6.59 5.11
CA GLY A 273 -13.86 -7.53 6.14
C GLY A 273 -12.83 -8.53 5.61
N HIS A 274 -12.46 -9.49 6.45
CA HIS A 274 -11.59 -10.59 6.06
C HIS A 274 -12.13 -11.33 4.82
N ALA A 275 -11.31 -11.42 3.78
CA ALA A 275 -11.69 -11.96 2.49
C ALA A 275 -11.86 -13.48 2.53
N ASN A 276 -13.09 -13.95 2.32
CA ASN A 276 -13.44 -15.37 2.34
C ASN A 276 -14.42 -15.75 1.21
N GLY A 277 -14.23 -15.13 0.03
CA GLY A 277 -15.10 -15.30 -1.13
C GLY A 277 -16.41 -14.54 -0.98
N THR A 278 -17.54 -15.15 -1.35
CA THR A 278 -18.85 -14.49 -1.33
C THR A 278 -19.34 -14.13 0.07
N ALA A 279 -18.78 -14.76 1.11
CA ALA A 279 -19.06 -14.44 2.51
C ALA A 279 -18.34 -13.16 3.00
N THR A 280 -17.51 -12.52 2.16
CA THR A 280 -16.73 -11.34 2.58
C THR A 280 -17.70 -10.20 2.85
N THR A 281 -17.69 -9.67 4.08
CA THR A 281 -18.48 -8.49 4.41
C THR A 281 -17.91 -7.27 3.67
N ILE A 282 -18.77 -6.54 2.96
CA ILE A 282 -18.42 -5.26 2.37
C ILE A 282 -19.49 -4.26 2.79
N GLN A 283 -19.08 -3.28 3.57
CA GLN A 283 -19.93 -2.17 3.98
C GLN A 283 -19.54 -0.94 3.19
N SER A 284 -20.49 -0.35 2.45
CA SER A 284 -20.27 0.97 1.87
C SER A 284 -20.27 2.02 2.96
N LEU A 285 -19.28 2.91 2.89
CA LEU A 285 -19.12 4.05 3.79
C LEU A 285 -19.47 5.38 3.10
N GLY A 286 -19.97 5.31 1.86
CA GLY A 286 -20.38 6.46 1.08
C GLY A 286 -19.27 7.08 0.23
N LYS A 287 -19.56 8.26 -0.32
CA LYS A 287 -18.68 8.99 -1.23
C LYS A 287 -17.58 9.71 -0.44
N ALA A 288 -16.33 9.56 -0.88
CA ALA A 288 -15.20 10.29 -0.34
C ALA A 288 -15.21 11.75 -0.80
N ALA A 289 -14.91 12.68 0.11
CA ALA A 289 -14.94 14.12 -0.19
C ALA A 289 -13.81 14.57 -1.11
N GLY A 290 -14.11 14.86 -2.37
CA GLY A 290 -13.14 15.43 -3.32
C GLY A 290 -13.39 14.99 -4.76
N THR A 291 -12.40 15.28 -5.60
CA THR A 291 -12.37 14.90 -7.01
C THR A 291 -11.08 14.13 -7.26
N PHE A 292 -11.21 13.03 -8.00
CA PHE A 292 -10.14 12.07 -8.23
C PHE A 292 -9.80 11.99 -9.72
N THR A 293 -9.16 13.03 -10.25
CA THR A 293 -8.77 13.15 -11.67
C THR A 293 -7.27 12.99 -11.93
N ASP A 294 -6.46 12.76 -10.89
CA ASP A 294 -5.03 12.56 -11.03
C ASP A 294 -4.68 11.28 -11.82
N PRO A 295 -3.59 11.29 -12.61
CA PRO A 295 -3.15 10.14 -13.42
C PRO A 295 -2.99 8.83 -12.65
N ALA A 296 -2.36 8.88 -11.48
CA ALA A 296 -2.00 7.71 -10.69
C ALA A 296 -2.34 7.91 -9.20
N TYR A 297 -2.84 6.85 -8.56
CA TYR A 297 -3.13 6.79 -7.13
C TYR A 297 -2.38 5.64 -6.49
N PHE A 298 -2.01 5.80 -5.23
CA PHE A 298 -1.28 4.82 -4.44
C PHE A 298 -1.58 4.97 -2.95
N LEU A 299 -1.13 4.00 -2.14
CA LEU A 299 -1.15 4.12 -0.68
C LEU A 299 0.11 4.84 -0.19
N TRP A 300 -0.06 5.83 0.68
CA TRP A 300 1.01 6.29 1.56
C TRP A 300 1.12 5.36 2.76
N LYS A 301 2.19 4.55 2.83
CA LYS A 301 2.42 3.61 3.93
C LYS A 301 3.59 4.07 4.80
N ASN A 302 3.35 4.28 6.09
CA ASN A 302 4.46 4.62 7.00
C ASN A 302 5.45 3.45 7.09
N PHE A 303 6.75 3.71 7.23
CA PHE A 303 7.79 2.66 7.36
C PHE A 303 7.52 1.72 8.54
N ALA A 304 7.00 2.26 9.65
CA ALA A 304 6.58 1.55 10.85
C ALA A 304 5.05 1.29 10.90
N GLY A 305 4.33 1.58 9.81
CA GLY A 305 2.89 1.36 9.71
C GLY A 305 2.53 -0.12 9.68
N GLN A 306 1.30 -0.43 10.08
CA GLN A 306 0.77 -1.79 10.03
C GLN A 306 0.77 -2.34 8.59
N ASP A 307 1.11 -3.62 8.46
CA ASP A 307 0.95 -4.36 7.21
C ASP A 307 -0.53 -4.63 6.90
N LEU A 308 -0.84 -4.81 5.63
CA LEU A 308 -2.16 -5.18 5.17
C LEU A 308 -2.49 -6.62 5.61
N ALA A 309 -3.67 -6.84 6.17
CA ALA A 309 -4.11 -8.14 6.72
C ALA A 309 -5.60 -8.40 6.44
N GLY A 310 -6.02 -8.15 5.20
CA GLY A 310 -7.39 -8.27 4.73
C GLY A 310 -7.80 -9.67 4.25
N GLU A 311 -6.88 -10.63 4.26
CA GLU A 311 -7.10 -12.09 4.15
C GLU A 311 -6.25 -12.76 5.22
#